data_AF-A0A7V3BIR4-F1
#
_entry.id   AF-A0A7V3BIR4-F1
#
_cell.length_a   1.000
_cell.length_b   1.000
_cell.length_c   1.000
_cell.angle_alpha   90.00
_cell.angle_beta   90.00
_cell.angle_gamma   90.00
#
_symmetry.space_group_name_H-M   'P 1'
#
loop_
_entity.id
_entity.type
_entity.pdbx_description
1 polymer ?
#
loop_
_entity_poly.entity_id
_entity_poly.type
_entity_poly.pdbx_seq_one_letter_code
_entity_poly.pdbx_strand_id
1 'polypeptide(L)'
;MAKRKFPHLADELLIQVCEMFLEGKSTSSIAAWLTQELRRDKHEPPVTREQIYPLINDARQRKLFTLNTPLEITLNRRIADVYRIKDSNRVVVVKARGPSALDHVASHAATLTLKLIKELGRVKRQVHIGLGAGSTTLKIAQNLAALLRSEPQLPHLVLHALSTGSRVDQPRTAPVAFFGLFDTTGITMDYVGLFAPPVVRSRDYGRVKEQPGVSTSFAVANAIDIVLTSLGSASDEHAAFNRFLAESPGDVTILRQHGWIGDVQYRPYSGTGPILRETSVRTVTLFELQDLVRLAHTRNKYVVVVSGPCGQCGRTRSDALRPLLTAPDLAVWTHLVLDMETAQELLPA
;
A
#
# COMPACT_ATOMS: atom_id res chain seq x y z
N MET A 1 26.16 -20.38 -39.11
CA MET A 1 26.59 -19.00 -39.42
C MET A 1 27.52 -18.52 -38.32
N ALA A 2 28.79 -18.31 -38.65
CA ALA A 2 29.82 -17.92 -37.69
C ALA A 2 29.52 -16.51 -37.12
N LYS A 3 29.37 -16.40 -35.79
CA LYS A 3 29.40 -15.11 -35.08
C LYS A 3 30.79 -14.51 -35.28
N ARG A 4 30.95 -13.62 -36.26
CA ARG A 4 32.15 -12.79 -36.37
C ARG A 4 32.31 -12.05 -35.03
N LYS A 5 33.38 -12.36 -34.29
CA LYS A 5 33.76 -11.63 -33.09
C LYS A 5 33.95 -10.17 -33.49
N PHE A 6 33.24 -9.27 -32.84
CA PHE A 6 33.55 -7.85 -32.93
C PHE A 6 34.99 -7.64 -32.47
N PRO A 7 35.78 -6.77 -33.13
CA PRO A 7 37.04 -6.33 -32.55
C PRO A 7 36.78 -5.77 -31.16
N HIS A 8 37.71 -6.02 -30.23
CA HIS A 8 37.64 -5.49 -28.88
C HIS A 8 37.76 -3.96 -28.96
N LEU A 9 36.62 -3.28 -28.98
CA LEU A 9 36.56 -1.82 -29.05
C LEU A 9 37.16 -1.24 -27.76
N ALA A 10 37.88 -0.12 -27.87
CA ALA A 10 38.37 0.61 -26.70
C ALA A 10 37.19 1.13 -25.88
N ASP A 11 37.36 1.18 -24.55
CA ASP A 11 36.28 1.56 -23.64
C ASP A 11 35.77 2.99 -23.90
N GLU A 12 36.65 3.91 -24.31
CA GLU A 12 36.30 5.28 -24.70
C GLU A 12 35.27 5.32 -25.85
N LEU A 13 35.49 4.51 -26.89
CA LEU A 13 34.58 4.42 -28.03
C LEU A 13 33.26 3.73 -27.63
N LEU A 14 33.32 2.73 -26.74
CA LEU A 14 32.12 2.07 -26.22
C LEU A 14 31.25 3.03 -25.39
N ILE A 15 31.88 3.89 -24.58
CA ILE A 15 31.19 4.92 -23.81
C ILE A 15 30.48 5.89 -24.75
N GLN A 16 31.17 6.41 -25.78
CA GLN A 16 30.58 7.32 -26.76
C GLN A 16 29.43 6.70 -27.55
N VAL A 17 29.55 5.41 -27.94
CA VAL A 17 28.42 4.66 -28.54
C VAL A 17 27.22 4.63 -27.60
N CYS A 18 27.45 4.41 -26.30
CA CYS A 18 26.39 4.39 -25.29
C CYS A 18 25.78 5.77 -25.08
N GLU A 19 26.58 6.84 -24.99
CA GLU A 19 26.10 8.22 -24.86
C GLU A 19 25.20 8.61 -26.02
N MET A 20 25.66 8.40 -27.26
CA MET A 20 24.86 8.68 -28.45
C MET A 20 23.54 7.88 -28.46
N PHE A 21 23.56 6.62 -28.01
CA PHE A 21 22.35 5.81 -27.90
C PHE A 21 21.38 6.35 -26.85
N LEU A 22 21.88 6.77 -25.69
CA LEU A 22 21.09 7.35 -24.59
C LEU A 22 20.53 8.74 -24.94
N GLU A 23 21.22 9.50 -25.80
CA GLU A 23 20.73 10.75 -26.39
C GLU A 23 19.64 10.55 -27.45
N GLY A 24 19.30 9.30 -27.79
CA GLY A 24 18.28 8.97 -28.77
C GLY A 24 18.75 9.07 -30.23
N LYS A 25 20.06 9.06 -30.49
CA LYS A 25 20.57 8.95 -31.88
C LYS A 25 20.17 7.61 -32.47
N SER A 26 19.86 7.59 -33.77
CA SER A 26 19.52 6.35 -34.45
C SER A 26 20.73 5.41 -34.53
N THR A 27 20.51 4.11 -34.46
CA THR A 27 21.58 3.10 -34.58
C THR A 27 22.32 3.18 -35.92
N SER A 28 21.65 3.63 -36.98
CA SER A 28 22.29 3.92 -38.28
C SER A 28 23.26 5.09 -38.20
N SER A 29 22.90 6.17 -37.48
CA SER A 29 23.76 7.34 -37.28
C SER A 29 24.99 7.00 -36.43
N ILE A 30 24.79 6.21 -35.37
CA ILE A 30 25.87 5.75 -34.50
C ILE A 30 26.84 4.85 -35.27
N ALA A 31 26.32 3.94 -36.11
CA ALA A 31 27.14 3.07 -36.93
C ALA A 31 27.98 3.82 -37.99
N ALA A 32 27.39 4.87 -38.60
CA ALA A 32 28.11 5.73 -39.54
C ALA A 32 29.24 6.51 -38.86
N TRP A 33 28.97 7.09 -37.69
CA TRP A 33 29.98 7.77 -36.88
C TRP A 33 31.10 6.80 -36.45
N LEU A 34 30.75 5.63 -35.91
CA LEU A 34 31.74 4.66 -35.46
C LEU A 34 32.60 4.13 -36.62
N THR A 35 32.00 3.98 -37.81
CA THR A 35 32.74 3.65 -39.04
C THR A 35 33.76 4.75 -39.39
N GLN A 36 33.40 6.02 -39.19
CA GLN A 36 34.31 7.14 -39.45
C GLN A 36 35.47 7.16 -38.44
N GLU A 37 35.20 6.93 -37.15
CA GLU A 37 36.23 6.87 -36.11
C GLU A 37 37.18 5.68 -36.26
N LEU A 38 36.67 4.52 -36.70
CA LEU A 38 37.46 3.30 -36.87
C LEU A 38 38.29 3.23 -38.15
N ARG A 39 38.15 4.17 -39.09
CA ARG A 39 38.82 4.18 -40.42
C ARG A 39 40.32 4.51 -40.35
N ARG A 40 41.06 3.82 -39.49
CA ARG A 40 42.53 3.79 -39.49
C ARG A 40 43.12 2.85 -40.55
N ASP A 41 42.37 1.89 -41.09
CA ASP A 41 42.83 1.04 -42.21
C ASP A 41 41.74 0.88 -43.29
N LYS A 42 42.09 1.19 -44.54
CA LYS A 42 41.18 1.28 -45.70
C LYS A 42 40.55 -0.06 -46.17
N HIS A 43 40.68 -1.14 -45.41
CA HIS A 43 40.26 -2.50 -45.81
C HIS A 43 39.22 -3.15 -44.88
N GLU A 44 38.79 -2.49 -43.80
CA GLU A 44 37.74 -3.06 -42.94
C GLU A 44 36.32 -2.69 -43.39
N PRO A 45 35.36 -3.64 -43.32
CA PRO A 45 33.97 -3.37 -43.64
C PRO A 45 33.35 -2.37 -42.64
N PRO A 46 32.43 -1.52 -43.08
CA PRO A 46 31.78 -0.53 -42.21
C PRO A 46 30.96 -1.19 -41.11
N VAL A 47 30.86 -0.51 -39.96
CA VAL A 47 29.95 -0.90 -38.88
C VAL A 47 28.51 -0.72 -39.35
N THR A 48 27.68 -1.71 -39.07
CA THR A 48 26.25 -1.76 -39.40
C THR A 48 25.39 -1.42 -38.18
N ARG A 49 24.15 -1.01 -38.40
CA ARG A 49 23.22 -0.64 -37.32
C ARG A 49 22.92 -1.80 -36.36
N GLU A 50 22.88 -3.03 -36.86
CA GLU A 50 22.62 -4.24 -36.07
C GLU A 50 23.76 -4.52 -35.08
N GLN A 51 24.95 -4.02 -35.39
CA GLN A 51 26.15 -4.22 -34.58
C GLN A 51 26.25 -3.26 -33.39
N ILE A 52 25.42 -2.22 -33.32
CA ILE A 52 25.38 -1.30 -32.18
C ILE A 52 24.80 -1.97 -30.91
N TYR A 53 23.79 -2.83 -31.04
CA TYR A 53 23.19 -3.50 -29.87
C TYR A 53 24.18 -4.44 -29.14
N PRO A 54 24.98 -5.28 -29.84
CA PRO A 54 26.07 -6.01 -29.22
C PRO A 54 27.08 -5.13 -28.48
N LEU A 55 27.43 -3.95 -29.02
CA LEU A 55 28.38 -3.02 -28.39
C LEU A 55 27.82 -2.41 -27.10
N ILE A 56 26.53 -2.04 -27.09
CA ILE A 56 25.86 -1.59 -25.86
C ILE A 56 25.85 -2.70 -24.81
N ASN A 57 25.60 -3.95 -25.22
CA ASN A 57 25.64 -5.08 -24.29
C ASN A 57 27.07 -5.40 -23.82
N ASP A 58 28.10 -5.22 -24.66
CA ASP A 58 29.51 -5.36 -24.29
C ASP A 58 29.90 -4.29 -23.26
N ALA A 59 29.55 -3.02 -23.50
CA ALA A 59 29.73 -1.93 -22.54
C ALA A 59 29.04 -2.22 -21.18
N ARG A 60 27.84 -2.82 -21.22
CA ARG A 60 27.14 -3.29 -20.00
C ARG A 60 27.90 -4.43 -19.31
N GLN A 61 28.39 -5.42 -20.05
CA GLN A 61 29.16 -6.55 -19.50
C GLN A 61 30.49 -6.09 -18.88
N ARG A 62 31.11 -5.07 -19.48
CA ARG A 62 32.33 -4.40 -18.98
C ARG A 62 32.06 -3.38 -17.87
N LYS A 63 30.80 -3.19 -17.46
CA LYS A 63 30.38 -2.23 -16.42
C LYS A 63 30.73 -0.76 -16.73
N LEU A 64 30.82 -0.40 -18.03
CA LEU A 64 31.05 0.99 -18.45
C LEU A 64 29.83 1.88 -18.19
N PHE A 65 28.64 1.29 -18.07
CA PHE A 65 27.45 1.93 -17.52
C PHE A 65 26.61 0.92 -16.74
N THR A 66 25.74 1.42 -15.86
CA THR A 66 24.82 0.59 -15.05
C THR A 66 23.38 1.06 -15.18
N LEU A 67 22.45 0.11 -15.23
CA LEU A 67 21.03 0.39 -15.14
C LEU A 67 20.61 0.25 -13.67
N ASN A 68 20.47 1.39 -12.99
CA ASN A 68 20.01 1.43 -11.62
C ASN A 68 18.48 1.50 -11.59
N THR A 69 17.84 0.35 -11.34
CA THR A 69 16.39 0.33 -11.13
C THR A 69 16.09 0.94 -9.75
N PRO A 70 15.10 1.84 -9.62
CA PRO A 70 14.69 2.35 -8.31
C PRO A 70 14.42 1.20 -7.33
N LEU A 71 15.01 1.27 -6.14
CA LEU A 71 15.02 0.19 -5.15
C LEU A 71 13.61 -0.28 -4.79
N GLU A 72 12.68 0.66 -4.67
CA GLU A 72 11.27 0.41 -4.38
C GLU A 72 10.58 -0.48 -5.44
N ILE A 73 10.94 -0.35 -6.71
CA ILE A 73 10.41 -1.20 -7.79
C ILE A 73 10.96 -2.63 -7.62
N THR A 74 12.24 -2.76 -7.29
CA THR A 74 12.87 -4.05 -7.01
C THR A 74 12.25 -4.71 -5.78
N LEU A 75 12.01 -3.96 -4.70
CA LEU A 75 11.37 -4.46 -3.49
C LEU A 75 9.93 -4.90 -3.75
N ASN A 76 9.14 -4.13 -4.50
CA ASN A 76 7.78 -4.53 -4.92
C ASN A 76 7.78 -5.88 -5.63
N ARG A 77 8.64 -6.06 -6.63
CA ARG A 77 8.75 -7.32 -7.38
C ARG A 77 9.17 -8.47 -6.48
N ARG A 78 10.22 -8.28 -5.67
CA ARG A 78 10.69 -9.32 -4.75
C ARG A 78 9.62 -9.75 -3.75
N ILE A 79 8.85 -8.81 -3.19
CA ILE A 79 7.74 -9.14 -2.29
C ILE A 79 6.67 -9.93 -3.07
N ALA A 80 6.30 -9.47 -4.27
CA ALA A 80 5.34 -10.19 -5.09
C ALA A 80 5.79 -11.62 -5.42
N ASP A 81 7.08 -11.82 -5.72
CA ASP A 81 7.65 -13.14 -6.01
C ASP A 81 7.65 -14.04 -4.76
N VAL A 82 8.19 -13.55 -3.63
CA VAL A 82 8.30 -14.30 -2.37
C VAL A 82 6.93 -14.73 -1.85
N TYR A 83 5.93 -13.84 -1.93
CA TYR A 83 4.58 -14.08 -1.42
C TYR A 83 3.59 -14.52 -2.52
N ARG A 84 4.07 -14.81 -3.74
CA ARG A 84 3.26 -15.29 -4.88
C ARG A 84 2.06 -14.40 -5.22
N ILE A 85 2.25 -13.09 -5.13
CA ILE A 85 1.22 -12.09 -5.42
C ILE A 85 1.11 -11.93 -6.93
N LYS A 86 -0.03 -12.30 -7.50
CA LYS A 86 -0.26 -12.35 -8.96
C LYS A 86 -0.03 -11.02 -9.69
N ASP A 87 -0.35 -9.90 -9.05
CA ASP A 87 -0.17 -8.57 -9.61
C ASP A 87 0.73 -7.75 -8.66
N SER A 88 1.96 -7.49 -9.11
CA SER A 88 2.94 -6.74 -8.33
C SER A 88 2.51 -5.30 -8.04
N ASN A 89 1.54 -4.74 -8.78
CA ASN A 89 1.01 -3.40 -8.50
C ASN A 89 0.10 -3.35 -7.27
N ARG A 90 -0.29 -4.52 -6.74
CA ARG A 90 -1.07 -4.60 -5.50
C ARG A 90 -0.21 -4.37 -4.26
N VAL A 91 1.12 -4.41 -4.37
CA VAL A 91 2.04 -4.01 -3.30
C VAL A 91 2.80 -2.79 -3.74
N VAL A 92 2.76 -1.75 -2.91
CA VAL A 92 3.44 -0.49 -3.18
C VAL A 92 4.37 -0.14 -2.03
N VAL A 93 5.65 -0.32 -2.30
CA VAL A 93 6.76 0.16 -1.50
C VAL A 93 7.01 1.61 -1.85
N VAL A 94 6.89 2.48 -0.86
CA VAL A 94 7.16 3.91 -0.98
C VAL A 94 8.62 4.14 -0.61
N LYS A 95 9.33 4.91 -1.44
CA LYS A 95 10.73 5.30 -1.22
C LYS A 95 10.85 6.29 -0.04
N ALA A 96 10.60 5.81 1.16
CA ALA A 96 10.67 6.58 2.39
C ALA A 96 11.25 5.72 3.53
N ARG A 97 11.95 6.37 4.47
CA ARG A 97 12.58 5.79 5.67
C ARG A 97 12.52 6.79 6.82
N GLY A 98 12.65 6.29 8.05
CA GLY A 98 12.79 7.12 9.23
C GLY A 98 11.53 7.91 9.60
N PRO A 99 11.66 9.02 10.35
CA PRO A 99 10.53 9.68 11.01
C PRO A 99 9.43 10.19 10.07
N SER A 100 9.77 10.57 8.84
CA SER A 100 8.80 11.06 7.84
C SER A 100 8.14 9.94 7.02
N ALA A 101 8.58 8.68 7.16
CA ALA A 101 8.12 7.60 6.30
C ALA A 101 6.60 7.41 6.34
N LEU A 102 5.98 7.59 7.51
CA LEU A 102 4.53 7.51 7.65
C LEU A 102 3.81 8.58 6.79
N ASP A 103 4.34 9.79 6.68
CA ASP A 103 3.73 10.86 5.88
C ASP A 103 3.80 10.55 4.38
N HIS A 104 4.95 10.06 3.90
CA HIS A 104 5.10 9.65 2.51
C HIS A 104 4.21 8.46 2.16
N VAL A 105 4.14 7.45 3.05
CA VAL A 105 3.25 6.29 2.88
C VAL A 105 1.79 6.72 2.87
N ALA A 106 1.39 7.62 3.77
CA ALA A 106 0.02 8.13 3.83
C ALA A 106 -0.35 8.95 2.58
N SER A 107 0.56 9.80 2.09
CA SER A 107 0.39 10.57 0.86
C SER A 107 0.25 9.67 -0.38
N HIS A 108 1.06 8.61 -0.45
CA HIS A 108 0.96 7.64 -1.54
C HIS A 108 -0.36 6.86 -1.49
N ALA A 109 -0.79 6.43 -0.31
CA ALA A 109 -2.08 5.76 -0.13
C ALA A 109 -3.27 6.66 -0.50
N ALA A 110 -3.18 7.97 -0.23
CA ALA A 110 -4.18 8.94 -0.67
C ALA A 110 -4.23 9.06 -2.20
N THR A 111 -3.06 9.13 -2.86
CA THR A 111 -2.97 9.14 -4.33
C THR A 111 -3.56 7.87 -4.95
N LEU A 112 -3.23 6.71 -4.38
CA LEU A 112 -3.83 5.43 -4.80
C LEU A 112 -5.35 5.44 -4.61
N THR A 113 -5.83 5.92 -3.48
CA THR A 113 -7.28 6.00 -3.19
C THR A 113 -8.00 6.90 -4.20
N LEU A 114 -7.44 8.06 -4.54
CA LEU A 114 -7.97 8.94 -5.58
C LEU A 114 -8.02 8.25 -6.95
N LYS A 115 -6.98 7.50 -7.32
CA LYS A 115 -6.98 6.70 -8.55
C LYS A 115 -8.14 5.70 -8.55
N LEU A 116 -8.35 4.97 -7.45
CA LEU A 116 -9.45 4.01 -7.31
C LEU A 116 -10.83 4.68 -7.36
N ILE A 117 -10.99 5.86 -6.75
CA ILE A 117 -12.21 6.68 -6.84
C ILE A 117 -12.52 6.99 -8.31
N LYS A 118 -11.53 7.47 -9.07
CA LYS A 118 -11.69 7.78 -10.50
C LYS A 118 -12.02 6.55 -11.33
N GLU A 119 -11.37 5.41 -11.06
CA GLU A 119 -11.64 4.15 -11.75
C GLU A 119 -13.08 3.68 -11.51
N LEU A 120 -13.55 3.71 -10.27
CA LEU A 120 -14.94 3.39 -9.94
C LEU A 120 -15.92 4.42 -10.51
N GLY A 121 -15.57 5.70 -10.50
CA GLY A 121 -16.39 6.79 -11.05
C GLY A 121 -16.68 6.67 -12.54
N ARG A 122 -15.88 5.88 -13.29
CA ARG A 122 -16.17 5.55 -14.71
C ARG A 122 -17.36 4.60 -14.87
N VAL A 123 -17.69 3.83 -13.83
CA VAL A 123 -18.72 2.78 -13.88
C VAL A 123 -19.82 2.97 -12.84
N LYS A 124 -19.62 3.85 -11.86
CA LYS A 124 -20.56 4.17 -10.78
C LYS A 124 -20.74 5.68 -10.66
N ARG A 125 -21.98 6.10 -10.43
CA ARG A 125 -22.30 7.51 -10.10
C ARG A 125 -21.89 7.89 -8.68
N GLN A 126 -21.92 6.91 -7.77
CA GLN A 126 -21.63 7.08 -6.35
C GLN A 126 -20.54 6.10 -5.94
N VAL A 127 -19.55 6.58 -5.18
CA VAL A 127 -18.45 5.77 -4.64
C VAL A 127 -18.43 5.89 -3.13
N HIS A 128 -18.50 4.74 -2.45
CA HIS A 128 -18.52 4.68 -0.99
C HIS A 128 -17.13 4.36 -0.44
N ILE A 129 -16.64 5.16 0.51
CA ILE A 129 -15.30 5.03 1.10
C ILE A 129 -15.43 4.82 2.60
N GLY A 130 -14.97 3.67 3.09
CA GLY A 130 -14.86 3.37 4.51
C GLY A 130 -13.52 3.81 5.07
N LEU A 131 -13.55 4.61 6.13
CA LEU A 131 -12.38 5.10 6.85
C LEU A 131 -12.20 4.34 8.16
N GLY A 132 -11.05 3.69 8.32
CA GLY A 132 -10.60 3.09 9.56
C GLY A 132 -10.11 4.11 10.58
N ALA A 133 -10.03 3.74 11.86
CA ALA A 133 -9.51 4.62 12.90
C ALA A 133 -7.97 4.71 12.90
N GLY A 134 -7.44 5.63 13.71
CA GLY A 134 -6.01 5.74 14.03
C GLY A 134 -5.25 6.81 13.24
N SER A 135 -4.06 7.15 13.74
CA SER A 135 -3.23 8.24 13.22
C SER A 135 -2.77 8.03 11.77
N THR A 136 -2.51 6.79 11.37
CA THR A 136 -2.17 6.46 9.97
C THR A 136 -3.33 6.82 9.05
N THR A 137 -4.55 6.38 9.36
CA THR A 137 -5.73 6.66 8.53
C THR A 137 -6.09 8.15 8.54
N LEU A 138 -5.94 8.84 9.68
CA LEU A 138 -6.08 10.30 9.75
C LEU A 138 -5.16 11.01 8.76
N LYS A 139 -3.87 10.66 8.72
CA LYS A 139 -2.90 11.25 7.77
C LYS A 139 -3.28 10.98 6.32
N ILE A 140 -3.80 9.79 6.02
CA ILE A 140 -4.29 9.48 4.67
C ILE A 140 -5.51 10.36 4.34
N ALA A 141 -6.48 10.49 5.25
CA ALA A 141 -7.65 11.32 5.05
C ALA A 141 -7.28 12.80 4.81
N GLN A 142 -6.30 13.33 5.54
CA GLN A 142 -5.77 14.68 5.34
C GLN A 142 -5.19 14.87 3.94
N ASN A 143 -4.34 13.93 3.49
CA ASN A 143 -3.75 13.97 2.15
C ASN A 143 -4.82 13.79 1.06
N LEU A 144 -5.79 12.90 1.28
CA LEU A 144 -6.87 12.66 0.33
C LEU A 144 -7.76 13.89 0.17
N ALA A 145 -8.18 14.52 1.28
CA ALA A 145 -8.93 15.77 1.22
C ALA A 145 -8.16 16.87 0.47
N ALA A 146 -6.84 16.96 0.69
CA ALA A 146 -6.01 17.92 -0.05
C ALA A 146 -5.98 17.65 -1.56
N LEU A 147 -5.88 16.39 -1.97
CA LEU A 147 -5.90 15.99 -3.38
C LEU A 147 -7.27 16.26 -4.02
N LEU A 148 -8.36 15.96 -3.32
CA LEU A 148 -9.72 16.13 -3.84
C LEU A 148 -10.04 17.59 -4.18
N ARG A 149 -9.45 18.58 -3.50
CA ARG A 149 -9.62 20.02 -3.83
C ARG A 149 -9.21 20.38 -5.25
N SER A 150 -8.23 19.68 -5.82
CA SER A 150 -7.72 19.94 -7.16
C SER A 150 -8.41 19.14 -8.26
N GLU A 151 -9.46 18.39 -7.92
CA GLU A 151 -10.07 17.43 -8.84
C GLU A 151 -11.38 17.97 -9.43
N PRO A 152 -11.42 18.29 -10.74
CA PRO A 152 -12.56 18.97 -11.35
C PRO A 152 -13.75 18.04 -11.60
N GLN A 153 -13.52 16.73 -11.67
CA GLN A 153 -14.54 15.74 -11.98
C GLN A 153 -14.37 14.52 -11.07
N LEU A 154 -15.34 14.35 -10.18
CA LEU A 154 -15.41 13.24 -9.25
C LEU A 154 -16.83 12.66 -9.25
N PRO A 155 -16.99 11.34 -9.02
CA PRO A 155 -18.30 10.79 -8.71
C PRO A 155 -18.79 11.35 -7.37
N HIS A 156 -20.09 11.19 -7.10
CA HIS A 156 -20.64 11.51 -5.77
C HIS A 156 -19.98 10.62 -4.72
N LEU A 157 -19.49 11.20 -3.63
CA LEU A 157 -18.76 10.46 -2.60
C LEU A 157 -19.61 10.28 -1.35
N VAL A 158 -19.53 9.08 -0.76
CA VAL A 158 -20.10 8.78 0.57
C VAL A 158 -19.00 8.28 1.48
N LEU A 159 -18.76 8.95 2.60
CA LEU A 159 -17.75 8.54 3.57
C LEU A 159 -18.39 7.80 4.74
N HIS A 160 -17.82 6.64 5.10
CA HIS A 160 -18.30 5.76 6.16
C HIS A 160 -17.27 5.66 7.27
N ALA A 161 -17.70 5.79 8.52
CA ALA A 161 -16.87 5.46 9.67
C ALA A 161 -16.91 3.94 9.89
N LEU A 162 -15.78 3.24 9.69
CA LEU A 162 -15.71 1.78 9.85
C LEU A 162 -15.71 1.32 11.30
N SER A 163 -15.32 2.22 12.19
CA SER A 163 -15.30 2.03 13.63
C SER A 163 -15.69 3.35 14.29
N THR A 164 -16.13 3.25 15.53
CA THR A 164 -16.46 4.37 16.41
C THR A 164 -15.25 5.19 16.84
N GLY A 165 -14.04 4.73 16.50
CA GLY A 165 -12.78 5.38 16.85
C GLY A 165 -12.14 4.84 18.11
N SER A 166 -11.34 5.70 18.76
CA SER A 166 -10.48 5.28 19.86
C SER A 166 -10.78 5.97 21.21
N ARG A 167 -9.78 6.03 22.10
CA ARG A 167 -9.88 6.51 23.49
C ARG A 167 -10.44 7.94 23.57
N VAL A 168 -11.05 8.25 24.71
CA VAL A 168 -11.65 9.56 25.01
C VAL A 168 -10.62 10.71 24.96
N ASP A 169 -9.35 10.42 25.23
CA ASP A 169 -8.24 11.39 25.17
C ASP A 169 -7.67 11.61 23.76
N GLN A 170 -8.08 10.82 22.77
CA GLN A 170 -7.63 10.93 21.36
C GLN A 170 -8.80 10.93 20.37
N PRO A 171 -9.83 11.79 20.55
CA PRO A 171 -11.04 11.78 19.74
C PRO A 171 -10.75 12.09 18.27
N ARG A 172 -9.66 12.82 18.00
CA ARG A 172 -9.19 13.16 16.64
C ARG A 172 -8.77 11.96 15.80
N THR A 173 -8.62 10.77 16.39
CA THR A 173 -8.28 9.52 15.68
C THR A 173 -9.51 8.67 15.36
N ALA A 174 -10.71 9.13 15.71
CA ALA A 174 -11.97 8.51 15.34
C ALA A 174 -12.33 8.85 13.88
N PRO A 175 -12.81 7.88 13.07
CA PRO A 175 -13.14 8.12 11.67
C PRO A 175 -14.17 9.22 11.44
N VAL A 176 -15.16 9.35 12.32
CA VAL A 176 -16.17 10.43 12.24
C VAL A 176 -15.55 11.82 12.36
N ALA A 177 -14.42 11.96 13.07
CA ALA A 177 -13.70 13.23 13.18
C ALA A 177 -12.98 13.60 11.86
N PHE A 178 -12.75 12.62 10.97
CA PHE A 178 -12.10 12.89 9.69
C PHE A 178 -13.02 13.57 8.69
N PHE A 179 -14.35 13.45 8.85
CA PHE A 179 -15.33 14.03 7.93
C PHE A 179 -15.16 15.54 7.76
N GLY A 180 -14.86 16.27 8.85
CA GLY A 180 -14.60 17.71 8.79
C GLY A 180 -13.38 18.11 7.94
N LEU A 181 -12.47 17.18 7.61
CA LEU A 181 -11.38 17.44 6.66
C LEU A 181 -11.93 17.61 5.24
N PHE A 182 -12.99 16.86 4.91
CA PHE A 182 -13.58 16.83 3.57
C PHE A 182 -14.55 17.98 3.33
N ASP A 183 -15.14 18.57 4.37
CA ASP A 183 -15.96 19.78 4.25
C ASP A 183 -15.17 20.96 3.65
N THR A 184 -13.84 20.97 3.83
CA THR A 184 -12.95 21.99 3.26
C THR A 184 -12.65 21.80 1.77
N THR A 185 -13.19 20.75 1.14
CA THR A 185 -12.89 20.42 -0.25
C THR A 185 -13.72 21.19 -1.27
N GLY A 186 -14.87 21.72 -0.86
CA GLY A 186 -15.87 22.30 -1.76
C GLY A 186 -16.69 21.27 -2.53
N ILE A 187 -16.48 19.97 -2.30
CA ILE A 187 -17.25 18.88 -2.90
C ILE A 187 -18.38 18.49 -1.95
N THR A 188 -19.61 18.39 -2.46
CA THR A 188 -20.74 17.85 -1.69
C THR A 188 -20.57 16.34 -1.53
N MET A 189 -20.59 15.86 -0.28
CA MET A 189 -20.46 14.44 0.07
C MET A 189 -21.51 14.06 1.09
N ASP A 190 -21.89 12.78 1.10
CA ASP A 190 -22.71 12.20 2.17
C ASP A 190 -21.82 11.54 3.23
N TYR A 191 -22.30 11.53 4.48
CA TYR A 191 -21.57 10.96 5.61
C TYR A 191 -22.40 9.92 6.36
N VAL A 192 -21.80 8.76 6.61
CA VAL A 192 -22.36 7.69 7.43
C VAL A 192 -21.45 7.49 8.63
N GLY A 193 -21.84 8.06 9.76
CA GLY A 193 -21.14 7.85 11.04
C GLY A 193 -21.46 6.49 11.65
N LEU A 194 -20.64 6.08 12.61
CA LEU A 194 -20.91 4.94 13.50
C LEU A 194 -20.87 5.46 14.93
N PHE A 195 -22.05 5.68 15.51
CA PHE A 195 -22.22 6.34 16.82
C PHE A 195 -22.55 5.31 17.90
N ALA A 196 -21.53 4.60 18.37
CA ALA A 196 -21.61 3.65 19.47
C ALA A 196 -20.39 3.82 20.41
N PRO A 197 -20.42 3.26 21.62
CA PRO A 197 -19.23 3.20 22.46
C PRO A 197 -18.05 2.50 21.74
N PRO A 198 -16.80 3.01 21.84
CA PRO A 198 -15.62 2.38 21.23
C PRO A 198 -15.43 0.91 21.55
N VAL A 199 -15.75 0.57 22.78
CA VAL A 199 -15.64 -0.77 23.35
C VAL A 199 -16.93 -1.05 24.11
N VAL A 200 -17.47 -2.25 23.92
CA VAL A 200 -18.66 -2.76 24.62
C VAL A 200 -18.34 -4.12 25.22
N ARG A 201 -19.14 -4.58 26.18
CA ARG A 201 -19.04 -5.98 26.63
C ARG A 201 -19.41 -6.89 25.46
N SER A 202 -18.69 -7.99 25.26
CA SER A 202 -18.92 -8.89 24.11
C SER A 202 -20.35 -9.40 24.04
N ARG A 203 -20.94 -9.76 25.19
CA ARG A 203 -22.34 -10.17 25.31
C ARG A 203 -23.36 -9.11 24.87
N ASP A 204 -23.00 -7.83 24.91
CA ASP A 204 -23.86 -6.71 24.57
C ASP A 204 -23.71 -6.28 23.09
N TYR A 205 -22.73 -6.83 22.36
CA TYR A 205 -22.40 -6.43 21.00
C TYR A 205 -23.57 -6.56 20.02
N GLY A 206 -24.31 -7.69 20.07
CA GLY A 206 -25.49 -7.89 19.22
C GLY A 206 -26.56 -6.81 19.42
N ARG A 207 -26.92 -6.54 20.68
CA ARG A 207 -27.88 -5.50 21.05
C ARG A 207 -27.42 -4.11 20.61
N VAL A 208 -26.13 -3.80 20.72
CA VAL A 208 -25.57 -2.51 20.28
C VAL A 208 -25.75 -2.31 18.78
N LYS A 209 -25.55 -3.35 17.97
CA LYS A 209 -25.76 -3.28 16.51
C LYS A 209 -27.20 -2.97 16.11
N GLU A 210 -28.17 -3.35 16.94
CA GLU A 210 -29.59 -3.15 16.70
C GLU A 210 -30.09 -1.78 17.16
N GLN A 211 -29.28 -1.01 17.89
CA GLN A 211 -29.70 0.31 18.38
C GLN A 211 -30.01 1.27 17.23
N PRO A 212 -31.03 2.15 17.38
CA PRO A 212 -31.31 3.21 16.43
C PRO A 212 -30.06 4.05 16.14
N GLY A 213 -29.79 4.33 14.87
CA GLY A 213 -28.59 5.06 14.43
C GLY A 213 -27.33 4.21 14.26
N VAL A 214 -27.18 3.09 14.99
CA VAL A 214 -26.09 2.13 14.79
C VAL A 214 -26.45 1.14 13.68
N SER A 215 -27.67 0.60 13.73
CA SER A 215 -28.18 -0.38 12.75
C SER A 215 -28.15 0.14 11.32
N THR A 216 -28.41 1.43 11.11
CA THR A 216 -28.32 2.08 9.79
C THR A 216 -26.92 1.96 9.18
N SER A 217 -25.88 2.19 9.97
CA SER A 217 -24.47 2.10 9.51
C SER A 217 -24.12 0.67 9.11
N PHE A 218 -24.58 -0.33 9.88
CA PHE A 218 -24.41 -1.74 9.53
C PHE A 218 -25.21 -2.13 8.28
N ALA A 219 -26.43 -1.61 8.11
CA ALA A 219 -27.28 -1.92 6.96
C ALA A 219 -26.67 -1.45 5.63
N VAL A 220 -25.92 -0.34 5.63
CA VAL A 220 -25.28 0.21 4.44
C VAL A 220 -23.81 -0.22 4.26
N ALA A 221 -23.25 -1.03 5.16
CA ALA A 221 -21.84 -1.43 5.11
C ALA A 221 -21.46 -2.13 3.78
N ASN A 222 -22.36 -2.94 3.21
CA ASN A 222 -22.13 -3.61 1.93
C ASN A 222 -22.01 -2.65 0.73
N ALA A 223 -22.49 -1.41 0.86
CA ALA A 223 -22.33 -0.40 -0.17
C ALA A 223 -20.87 0.09 -0.28
N ILE A 224 -20.06 -0.03 0.77
CA ILE A 224 -18.67 0.46 0.82
C ILE A 224 -17.84 -0.17 -0.29
N ASP A 225 -17.25 0.68 -1.14
CA ASP A 225 -16.47 0.28 -2.31
C ASP A 225 -14.97 0.25 -2.04
N ILE A 226 -14.49 1.21 -1.25
CA ILE A 226 -13.08 1.31 -0.87
C ILE A 226 -12.99 1.31 0.65
N VAL A 227 -12.37 0.31 1.24
CA VAL A 227 -11.97 0.30 2.65
C VAL A 227 -10.55 0.82 2.75
N LEU A 228 -10.36 1.88 3.53
CA LEU A 228 -9.05 2.45 3.84
C LEU A 228 -8.73 2.20 5.32
N THR A 229 -7.70 1.40 5.58
CA THR A 229 -7.31 1.03 6.95
C THR A 229 -5.81 0.91 7.11
N SER A 230 -5.37 0.90 8.36
CA SER A 230 -4.05 0.40 8.76
C SER A 230 -4.19 -0.86 9.62
N LEU A 231 -3.05 -1.44 10.00
CA LEU A 231 -2.96 -2.57 10.93
C LEU A 231 -2.22 -2.18 12.21
N GLY A 232 -2.54 -2.85 13.31
CA GLY A 232 -1.82 -2.80 14.57
C GLY A 232 -0.94 -4.03 14.77
N SER A 233 0.16 -3.87 15.53
CA SER A 233 1.01 -4.97 15.98
C SER A 233 0.78 -5.26 17.45
N ALA A 234 0.67 -6.53 17.82
CA ALA A 234 0.56 -6.95 19.23
C ALA A 234 1.82 -6.58 20.05
N SER A 235 2.95 -6.35 19.39
CA SER A 235 4.21 -5.92 20.02
C SER A 235 4.37 -4.40 20.15
N ASP A 236 3.51 -3.59 19.52
CA ASP A 236 3.57 -2.13 19.56
C ASP A 236 2.62 -1.56 20.63
N GLU A 237 3.15 -1.06 21.73
CA GLU A 237 2.35 -0.47 22.81
C GLU A 237 1.51 0.74 22.37
N HIS A 238 1.90 1.43 21.29
CA HIS A 238 1.17 2.57 20.76
C HIS A 238 -0.04 2.14 19.90
N ALA A 239 -0.12 0.85 19.52
CA ALA A 239 -1.23 0.32 18.73
C ALA A 239 -2.55 0.57 19.47
N ALA A 240 -3.54 1.12 18.75
CA ALA A 240 -4.79 1.54 19.36
C ALA A 240 -5.54 0.36 20.02
N PHE A 241 -5.46 -0.83 19.44
CA PHE A 241 -6.07 -2.03 20.03
C PHE A 241 -5.41 -2.45 21.34
N ASN A 242 -4.07 -2.44 21.40
CA ASN A 242 -3.32 -2.75 22.64
C ASN A 242 -3.71 -1.80 23.77
N ARG A 243 -3.90 -0.51 23.44
CA ARG A 243 -4.33 0.50 24.42
C ARG A 243 -5.77 0.31 24.90
N PHE A 244 -6.66 -0.34 24.14
CA PHE A 244 -7.98 -0.76 24.64
C PHE A 244 -7.87 -1.92 25.61
N LEU A 245 -7.08 -2.93 25.23
CA LEU A 245 -6.95 -4.14 26.03
C LEU A 245 -6.17 -3.92 27.32
N ALA A 246 -5.43 -2.81 27.45
CA ALA A 246 -4.78 -2.42 28.71
C ALA A 246 -5.77 -2.30 29.88
N GLU A 247 -7.04 -1.97 29.60
CA GLU A 247 -8.11 -1.91 30.60
C GLU A 247 -8.72 -3.29 30.90
N SER A 248 -8.30 -4.34 30.20
CA SER A 248 -8.79 -5.72 30.35
C SER A 248 -7.64 -6.75 30.24
N PRO A 249 -6.73 -6.82 31.24
CA PRO A 249 -5.53 -7.68 31.17
C PRO A 249 -5.82 -9.18 30.97
N GLY A 250 -6.97 -9.67 31.43
CA GLY A 250 -7.42 -11.04 31.18
C GLY A 250 -7.60 -11.33 29.69
N ASP A 251 -8.12 -10.37 28.92
CA ASP A 251 -8.33 -10.52 27.48
C ASP A 251 -7.01 -10.53 26.72
N VAL A 252 -6.02 -9.76 27.16
CA VAL A 252 -4.65 -9.83 26.59
C VAL A 252 -4.07 -11.23 26.75
N THR A 253 -4.24 -11.84 27.93
CA THR A 253 -3.75 -13.20 28.20
C THR A 253 -4.42 -14.22 27.27
N ILE A 254 -5.74 -14.14 27.10
CA ILE A 254 -6.51 -15.01 26.19
C ILE A 254 -5.99 -14.85 24.75
N LEU A 255 -5.85 -13.61 24.25
CA LEU A 255 -5.39 -13.37 22.89
C LEU A 255 -3.95 -13.88 22.67
N ARG A 256 -3.05 -13.67 23.64
CA ARG A 256 -1.67 -14.19 23.57
C ARG A 256 -1.61 -15.72 23.56
N GLN A 257 -2.42 -16.39 24.38
CA GLN A 257 -2.54 -17.86 24.36
C GLN A 257 -3.00 -18.40 23.00
N HIS A 258 -3.72 -17.58 22.23
CA HIS A 258 -4.16 -17.89 20.89
C HIS A 258 -3.25 -17.33 19.78
N GLY A 259 -2.03 -16.93 20.14
CA GLY A 259 -1.01 -16.51 19.19
C GLY A 259 -1.30 -15.18 18.51
N TRP A 260 -1.88 -14.21 19.23
CA TRP A 260 -2.15 -12.88 18.71
C TRP A 260 -0.88 -12.17 18.23
N ILE A 261 -0.87 -11.78 16.96
CA ILE A 261 0.26 -11.13 16.28
C ILE A 261 -0.08 -9.69 15.89
N GLY A 262 -1.33 -9.42 15.50
CA GLY A 262 -1.78 -8.09 15.10
C GLY A 262 -3.28 -7.97 15.01
N ASP A 263 -3.74 -6.82 14.55
CA ASP A 263 -5.15 -6.55 14.29
C ASP A 263 -5.36 -5.68 13.04
N VAL A 264 -6.48 -5.88 12.35
CA VAL A 264 -6.98 -4.94 11.34
C VAL A 264 -8.37 -4.52 11.77
N GLN A 265 -8.65 -3.21 11.84
CA GLN A 265 -9.91 -2.70 12.40
C GLN A 265 -10.21 -3.29 13.80
N TYR A 266 -9.21 -3.38 14.68
CA TYR A 266 -9.39 -3.94 16.02
C TYR A 266 -9.88 -5.40 16.05
N ARG A 267 -9.75 -6.12 14.93
CA ARG A 267 -10.07 -7.55 14.83
C ARG A 267 -8.76 -8.33 14.93
N PRO A 268 -8.52 -9.04 16.05
CA PRO A 268 -7.25 -9.73 16.27
C PRO A 268 -7.10 -10.95 15.35
N TYR A 269 -5.85 -11.22 14.97
CA TYR A 269 -5.48 -12.42 14.23
C TYR A 269 -4.17 -13.03 14.74
N SER A 270 -4.01 -14.32 14.43
CA SER A 270 -2.80 -15.10 14.65
C SER A 270 -2.04 -15.30 13.33
N GLY A 271 -1.00 -16.12 13.35
CA GLY A 271 -0.24 -16.47 12.13
C GLY A 271 -1.06 -17.24 11.09
N THR A 272 -2.20 -17.82 11.47
CA THR A 272 -3.00 -18.70 10.60
C THR A 272 -4.36 -18.15 10.24
N GLY A 273 -4.93 -17.24 11.04
CA GLY A 273 -6.28 -16.75 10.80
C GLY A 273 -6.81 -15.81 11.87
N PRO A 274 -8.08 -15.38 11.74
CA PRO A 274 -8.78 -14.59 12.75
C PRO A 274 -8.83 -15.30 14.12
N ILE A 275 -8.63 -14.55 15.19
CA ILE A 275 -8.86 -15.06 16.55
C ILE A 275 -10.34 -14.85 16.89
N LEU A 276 -11.12 -15.94 16.88
CA LEU A 276 -12.57 -15.92 17.14
C LEU A 276 -12.93 -16.12 18.63
N ARG A 277 -11.93 -16.06 19.51
CA ARG A 277 -12.14 -16.28 20.95
C ARG A 277 -12.85 -15.09 21.56
N GLU A 278 -13.87 -15.40 22.36
CA GLU A 278 -14.63 -14.37 23.06
C GLU A 278 -13.81 -13.78 24.19
N THR A 279 -13.48 -12.50 24.06
CA THR A 279 -12.94 -11.65 25.12
C THR A 279 -14.08 -11.02 25.92
N SER A 280 -13.80 -10.50 27.11
CA SER A 280 -14.81 -9.82 27.94
C SER A 280 -15.36 -8.55 27.26
N VAL A 281 -14.52 -7.89 26.47
CA VAL A 281 -14.86 -6.69 25.72
C VAL A 281 -14.62 -6.83 24.22
N ARG A 282 -15.32 -6.03 23.41
CA ARG A 282 -15.23 -6.01 21.95
C ARG A 282 -15.37 -4.59 21.43
N THR A 283 -14.56 -4.24 20.43
CA THR A 283 -14.69 -2.98 19.69
C THR A 283 -15.85 -3.01 18.72
N VAL A 284 -16.50 -1.85 18.51
CA VAL A 284 -17.61 -1.72 17.56
C VAL A 284 -17.09 -1.32 16.18
N THR A 285 -17.04 -2.30 15.29
CA THR A 285 -16.62 -2.14 13.88
C THR A 285 -17.65 -2.70 12.92
N LEU A 286 -17.72 -2.13 11.70
CA LEU A 286 -18.66 -2.55 10.66
C LEU A 286 -18.31 -3.92 10.05
N PHE A 287 -17.03 -4.27 10.04
CA PHE A 287 -16.51 -5.48 9.40
C PHE A 287 -15.75 -6.36 10.39
N GLU A 288 -15.93 -7.66 10.24
CA GLU A 288 -15.01 -8.70 10.70
C GLU A 288 -13.92 -8.95 9.63
N LEU A 289 -12.83 -9.63 10.01
CA LEU A 289 -11.74 -9.96 9.06
C LEU A 289 -12.26 -10.75 7.84
N GLN A 290 -13.18 -11.69 8.06
CA GLN A 290 -13.78 -12.47 6.98
C GLN A 290 -14.56 -11.59 6.00
N ASP A 291 -15.18 -10.51 6.47
CA ASP A 291 -15.88 -9.57 5.59
C ASP A 291 -14.88 -8.81 4.71
N LEU A 292 -13.74 -8.41 5.27
CA LEU A 292 -12.65 -7.77 4.53
C LEU A 292 -12.01 -8.71 3.50
N VAL A 293 -11.83 -10.00 3.85
CA VAL A 293 -11.39 -11.02 2.88
C VAL A 293 -12.40 -11.12 1.72
N ARG A 294 -13.70 -11.22 2.01
CA ARG A 294 -14.73 -11.26 0.95
C ARG A 294 -14.71 -10.01 0.08
N LEU A 295 -14.61 -8.82 0.68
CA LEU A 295 -14.49 -7.56 -0.06
C LEU A 295 -13.25 -7.55 -0.95
N ALA A 296 -12.10 -8.00 -0.46
CA ALA A 296 -10.85 -8.04 -1.23
C ALA A 296 -10.89 -9.00 -2.45
N HIS A 297 -11.82 -9.96 -2.45
CA HIS A 297 -12.07 -10.87 -3.56
C HIS A 297 -13.27 -10.45 -4.44
N THR A 298 -13.98 -9.38 -4.06
CA THR A 298 -15.15 -8.91 -4.81
C THR A 298 -14.73 -7.91 -5.89
N ARG A 299 -15.20 -8.12 -7.12
CA ARG A 299 -14.92 -7.22 -8.24
C ARG A 299 -15.41 -5.79 -7.93
N ASN A 300 -14.60 -4.79 -8.28
CA ASN A 300 -14.90 -3.36 -8.06
C ASN A 300 -15.11 -3.00 -6.57
N LYS A 301 -14.50 -3.79 -5.67
CA LYS A 301 -14.32 -3.48 -4.26
C LYS A 301 -12.83 -3.50 -3.97
N TYR A 302 -12.39 -2.60 -3.09
CA TYR A 302 -10.99 -2.43 -2.75
C TYR A 302 -10.83 -2.36 -1.25
N VAL A 303 -9.84 -3.07 -0.74
CA VAL A 303 -9.34 -2.89 0.62
C VAL A 303 -7.89 -2.44 0.52
N VAL A 304 -7.62 -1.21 0.95
CA VAL A 304 -6.30 -0.59 0.97
C VAL A 304 -5.79 -0.65 2.40
N VAL A 305 -4.82 -1.53 2.63
CA VAL A 305 -4.14 -1.68 3.92
C VAL A 305 -2.83 -0.90 3.88
N VAL A 306 -2.62 -0.04 4.87
CA VAL A 306 -1.42 0.78 4.97
C VAL A 306 -0.58 0.35 6.17
N SER A 307 0.64 -0.05 5.88
CA SER A 307 1.65 -0.52 6.84
C SER A 307 2.89 0.38 6.81
N GLY A 308 2.69 1.66 7.14
CA GLY A 308 3.81 2.54 7.48
C GLY A 308 4.30 2.28 8.91
N PRO A 309 5.46 2.85 9.30
CA PRO A 309 5.98 2.70 10.64
C PRO A 309 5.06 3.37 11.66
N CYS A 310 5.20 2.98 12.93
CA CYS A 310 4.49 3.60 14.02
C CYS A 310 4.81 5.10 14.09
N GLY A 311 3.79 5.95 14.05
CA GLY A 311 3.96 7.41 14.06
C GLY A 311 4.49 7.99 15.37
N GLN A 312 4.70 7.15 16.40
CA GLN A 312 5.27 7.56 17.69
C GLN A 312 6.70 7.05 17.87
N CYS A 313 6.93 5.74 17.70
CA CYS A 313 8.25 5.13 17.94
C CYS A 313 9.02 4.74 16.67
N GLY A 314 8.45 4.89 15.48
CA GLY A 314 9.09 4.54 14.21
C GLY A 314 9.19 3.03 13.92
N ARG A 315 8.75 2.16 14.85
CA ARG A 315 8.81 0.70 14.67
C ARG A 315 8.00 0.25 13.45
N THR A 316 8.57 -0.65 12.66
CA THR A 316 7.91 -1.32 11.54
C THR A 316 6.81 -2.28 12.03
N ARG A 317 5.98 -2.76 11.10
CA ARG A 317 4.88 -3.69 11.38
C ARG A 317 5.02 -4.99 10.58
N SER A 318 6.26 -5.35 10.21
CA SER A 318 6.57 -6.51 9.36
C SER A 318 6.04 -7.83 9.93
N ASP A 319 6.22 -8.07 11.22
CA ASP A 319 5.68 -9.27 11.91
C ASP A 319 4.16 -9.35 11.82
N ALA A 320 3.46 -8.23 12.03
CA ALA A 320 2.01 -8.16 11.92
C ALA A 320 1.53 -8.30 10.48
N LEU A 321 2.32 -7.84 9.51
CA LEU A 321 1.97 -7.87 8.10
C LEU A 321 2.19 -9.25 7.46
N ARG A 322 3.17 -10.03 7.93
CA ARG A 322 3.53 -11.32 7.34
C ARG A 322 2.34 -12.31 7.26
N PRO A 323 1.49 -12.48 8.30
CA PRO A 323 0.28 -13.32 8.19
C PRO A 323 -0.72 -12.83 7.12
N LEU A 324 -0.87 -11.52 6.91
CA LEU A 324 -1.76 -10.98 5.88
C LEU A 324 -1.26 -11.30 4.45
N LEU A 325 0.03 -11.62 4.30
CA LEU A 325 0.65 -11.99 3.02
C LEU A 325 0.66 -13.50 2.79
N THR A 326 0.62 -14.33 3.85
CA THR A 326 0.81 -15.78 3.75
C THR A 326 -0.45 -16.60 4.02
N ALA A 327 -1.37 -16.12 4.87
CA ALA A 327 -2.57 -16.86 5.26
C ALA A 327 -3.77 -16.44 4.39
N PRO A 328 -4.41 -17.38 3.65
CA PRO A 328 -5.57 -17.06 2.80
C PRO A 328 -6.74 -16.42 3.56
N ASP A 329 -6.99 -16.87 4.79
CA ASP A 329 -8.06 -16.33 5.66
C ASP A 329 -7.76 -14.93 6.22
N LEU A 330 -6.57 -14.39 5.92
CA LEU A 330 -6.12 -13.06 6.28
C LEU A 330 -5.75 -12.22 5.05
N ALA A 331 -6.09 -12.66 3.83
CA ALA A 331 -5.94 -11.89 2.61
C ALA A 331 -6.99 -10.75 2.52
N VAL A 332 -7.03 -9.90 3.54
CA VAL A 332 -7.97 -8.80 3.75
C VAL A 332 -7.69 -7.58 2.88
N TRP A 333 -6.81 -7.68 1.89
CA TRP A 333 -6.30 -6.54 1.14
C TRP A 333 -6.38 -6.77 -0.37
N THR A 334 -6.68 -5.68 -1.07
CA THR A 334 -6.49 -5.58 -2.52
C THR A 334 -5.23 -4.83 -2.88
N HIS A 335 -4.85 -3.87 -2.04
CA HIS A 335 -3.66 -3.06 -2.17
C HIS A 335 -3.01 -2.93 -0.80
N LEU A 336 -1.69 -3.02 -0.78
CA LEU A 336 -0.85 -2.86 0.39
C LEU A 336 0.15 -1.73 0.12
N VAL A 337 0.20 -0.73 1.00
CA VAL A 337 1.15 0.38 0.92
C VAL A 337 2.07 0.37 2.13
N LEU A 338 3.37 0.33 1.93
CA LEU A 338 4.37 0.26 3.00
C LEU A 338 5.64 1.06 2.67
N ASP A 339 6.46 1.33 3.68
CA ASP A 339 7.76 1.99 3.53
C ASP A 339 8.87 1.01 3.14
N MET A 340 10.07 1.52 2.82
CA MET A 340 11.20 0.66 2.40
C MET A 340 11.76 -0.23 3.51
N GLU A 341 11.70 0.20 4.77
CA GLU A 341 12.27 -0.56 5.89
C GLU A 341 11.38 -1.76 6.20
N THR A 342 10.07 -1.54 6.32
CA THR A 342 9.09 -2.63 6.41
C THR A 342 9.22 -3.60 5.23
N ALA A 343 9.45 -3.08 4.01
CA ALA A 343 9.59 -3.91 2.81
C ALA A 343 10.81 -4.82 2.85
N GLN A 344 11.94 -4.31 3.37
CA GLN A 344 13.17 -5.07 3.50
C GLN A 344 13.02 -6.19 4.53
N GLU A 345 12.39 -5.91 5.68
CA GLU A 345 12.17 -6.90 6.74
C GLU A 345 11.23 -8.05 6.34
N LEU A 346 10.34 -7.82 5.37
CA LEU A 346 9.48 -8.87 4.82
C LEU A 346 10.24 -9.88 3.97
N LEU A 347 11.38 -9.50 3.40
CA LEU A 347 12.16 -10.36 2.52
C LEU A 347 13.13 -11.23 3.33
N PRO A 348 13.38 -12.49 2.91
CA PRO A 348 14.45 -13.28 3.49
C PRO A 348 15.79 -12.58 3.29
N ALA A 349 16.68 -12.71 4.29
CA ALA A 349 18.03 -12.15 4.30
C ALA A 349 18.87 -12.63 3.11
#